data_AF-A0A327GY46-F1
#
_entry.id   AF-A0A327GY46-F1
#
_cell.length_a   1.000
_cell.length_b   1.000
_cell.length_c   1.000
_cell.angle_alpha   90.00
_cell.angle_beta   90.00
_cell.angle_gamma   90.00
#
_symmetry.space_group_name_H-M   'P 1'
#
loop_
_entity.id
_entity.type
_entity.pdbx_description
1 polymer ?
#
loop_
_entity_poly.entity_id
_entity_poly.type
_entity_poly.pdbx_seq_one_letter_code
_entity_poly.pdbx_strand_id
1 'polypeptide(L)'
;MEEIESDEEGLPGPPPNPSSIPSVVRVIGELDVEARAEEHGASKETDPDISAIREFLEEVEDLEPLSNNLSGDPMAESWLQILLTLVVREHGRSSLPISTIEVLVGEKMNREGIDLELFLDRLWIMGRLEKVYGAQEVSYSPNPSWLELK
;
A
#
# COMPACT_ATOMS: atom_id res chain seq x y z
N MET A 1 6.74 -71.16 10.43
CA MET A 1 6.73 -71.05 8.96
C MET A 1 5.29 -70.72 8.63
N GLU A 2 5.01 -69.45 8.39
CA GLU A 2 3.75 -68.96 7.84
C GLU A 2 4.10 -67.62 7.21
N GLU A 3 4.34 -67.66 5.90
CA GLU A 3 4.43 -66.47 5.07
C GLU A 3 3.03 -65.90 4.94
N ILE A 4 2.90 -64.61 5.23
CA ILE A 4 1.66 -63.87 5.01
C ILE A 4 1.73 -63.38 3.57
N GLU A 5 1.02 -64.05 2.66
CA GLU A 5 0.78 -63.56 1.30
C GLU A 5 0.05 -62.22 1.40
N SER A 6 0.71 -61.14 0.97
CA SER A 6 0.06 -59.83 0.82
C SER A 6 -0.64 -59.79 -0.53
N ASP A 7 -1.96 -59.90 -0.52
CA ASP A 7 -2.85 -59.70 -1.66
C ASP A 7 -2.51 -58.38 -2.40
N GLU A 8 -2.10 -58.49 -3.66
CA GLU A 8 -2.10 -57.37 -4.61
C GLU A 8 -3.55 -57.03 -4.97
N GLU A 9 -4.26 -56.32 -4.10
CA GLU A 9 -5.48 -55.59 -4.48
C GLU A 9 -5.05 -54.36 -5.30
N GLY A 10 -4.80 -54.58 -6.58
CA GLY A 10 -4.51 -53.53 -7.56
C GLY A 10 -5.67 -52.53 -7.63
N LEU A 11 -5.36 -51.24 -7.43
CA LEU A 11 -6.29 -50.13 -7.64
C LEU A 11 -6.97 -50.27 -9.02
N PRO A 12 -8.29 -50.08 -9.13
CA PRO A 12 -8.99 -50.22 -10.41
C PRO A 12 -8.50 -49.15 -11.40
N GLY A 13 -7.82 -49.60 -12.45
CA GLY A 13 -7.34 -48.75 -13.55
C GLY A 13 -6.02 -49.25 -14.13
N PRO A 14 -5.67 -48.83 -15.36
CA PRO A 14 -4.33 -49.06 -15.87
C PRO A 14 -3.30 -48.40 -14.93
N PRO A 15 -2.11 -49.00 -14.74
CA PRO A 15 -1.07 -48.43 -13.92
C PRO A 15 -0.78 -47.00 -14.41
N PRO A 16 -0.67 -46.01 -13.50
CA PRO A 16 -0.43 -44.63 -13.88
C PRO A 16 0.82 -44.58 -14.75
N ASN A 17 0.70 -44.01 -15.95
CA ASN A 17 1.84 -43.84 -16.85
C ASN A 17 2.53 -42.49 -16.51
N PRO A 18 3.67 -42.49 -15.81
CA PRO A 18 4.38 -41.26 -15.48
C PRO A 18 4.84 -40.48 -16.72
N SER A 19 4.91 -41.13 -17.89
CA SER A 19 5.24 -40.50 -19.17
C SER A 19 4.11 -39.62 -19.74
N SER A 20 2.90 -39.69 -19.18
CA SER A 20 1.75 -38.87 -19.58
C SER A 20 1.66 -37.54 -18.83
N ILE A 21 2.55 -37.29 -17.87
CA ILE A 21 2.63 -36.01 -17.15
C ILE A 21 3.33 -35.00 -18.08
N PRO A 22 2.66 -33.94 -18.55
CA PRO A 22 3.34 -32.89 -19.30
C PRO A 22 4.38 -32.23 -18.38
N SER A 23 5.64 -32.19 -18.82
CA SER A 23 6.71 -31.48 -18.14
C SER A 23 6.54 -29.97 -18.35
N VAL A 24 5.53 -29.37 -17.71
CA VAL A 24 5.41 -27.91 -17.67
C VAL A 24 6.48 -27.40 -16.71
N VAL A 25 7.69 -27.23 -17.23
CA VAL A 25 8.78 -26.56 -16.52
C VAL A 25 8.51 -25.06 -16.64
N ARG A 26 7.75 -24.49 -15.71
CA ARG A 26 7.70 -23.04 -15.58
C ARG A 26 9.06 -22.62 -15.01
N VAL A 27 9.83 -21.82 -15.74
CA VAL A 27 11.06 -21.26 -15.22
C VAL A 27 10.67 -20.32 -14.07
N ILE A 28 10.99 -20.72 -12.84
CA ILE A 28 10.77 -19.90 -11.65
C ILE A 28 11.99 -18.98 -11.54
N GLY A 29 11.78 -17.67 -11.50
CA GLY A 29 12.84 -16.68 -11.31
C GLY A 29 13.20 -15.83 -12.53
N GLU A 30 12.55 -16.01 -13.69
CA GLU A 30 12.69 -15.08 -14.85
C GLU A 30 11.79 -13.84 -14.74
N LEU A 31 10.96 -13.74 -13.69
CA LEU A 31 10.12 -12.56 -13.48
C LEU A 31 10.99 -11.39 -13.01
N ASP A 32 11.29 -10.50 -13.94
CA ASP A 32 11.77 -9.16 -13.62
C ASP A 32 10.60 -8.33 -13.06
N VAL A 33 10.57 -8.22 -11.74
CA VAL A 33 9.51 -7.51 -11.00
C VAL A 33 9.57 -6.01 -11.29
N GLU A 34 10.76 -5.47 -11.53
CA GLU A 34 10.99 -4.04 -11.76
C GLU A 34 10.50 -3.65 -13.16
N ALA A 35 10.88 -4.42 -14.19
CA ALA A 35 10.38 -4.20 -15.56
C ALA A 35 8.85 -4.35 -15.64
N ARG A 36 8.27 -5.32 -14.93
CA ARG A 36 6.80 -5.47 -14.86
C ARG A 36 6.11 -4.34 -14.11
N ALA A 37 6.72 -3.83 -13.04
CA ALA A 37 6.19 -2.68 -12.31
C ALA A 37 6.14 -1.44 -13.22
N GLU A 38 7.22 -1.18 -13.98
CA GLU A 38 7.28 -0.10 -14.96
C GLU A 38 6.24 -0.25 -16.09
N GLU A 39 6.06 -1.47 -16.63
CA GLU A 39 5.00 -1.76 -17.63
C GLU A 39 3.60 -1.42 -17.11
N HIS A 40 3.37 -1.56 -15.80
CA HIS A 40 2.10 -1.29 -15.14
C HIS A 40 2.02 0.14 -14.54
N GLY A 41 3.00 1.00 -14.82
CA GLY A 41 3.00 2.39 -14.38
C GLY A 41 3.27 2.58 -12.88
N ALA A 42 3.87 1.59 -12.21
CA ALA A 42 4.27 1.73 -10.82
C ALA A 42 5.60 2.49 -10.71
N SER A 43 5.62 3.59 -9.94
CA SER A 43 6.84 4.33 -9.64
C SER A 43 7.80 3.50 -8.78
N LYS A 44 9.09 3.57 -9.11
CA LYS A 44 10.15 3.02 -8.28
C LYS A 44 10.20 3.76 -6.94
N GLU A 45 10.33 3.03 -5.84
CA GLU A 45 10.47 3.64 -4.52
C GLU A 45 11.69 4.57 -4.51
N THR A 46 11.45 5.85 -4.27
CA THR A 46 12.47 6.88 -4.09
C THR A 46 12.26 7.58 -2.75
N ASP A 47 13.33 8.13 -2.19
CA ASP A 47 13.17 8.97 -1.00
C ASP A 47 12.45 10.27 -1.42
N PRO A 48 11.34 10.64 -0.76
CA PRO A 48 10.57 11.83 -1.12
C PRO A 48 11.40 13.09 -0.90
N ASP A 49 11.50 13.93 -1.92
CA ASP A 49 12.13 15.25 -1.79
C ASP A 49 11.17 16.19 -1.06
N ILE A 50 11.41 16.35 0.25
CA ILE A 50 10.60 17.16 1.14
C ILE A 50 10.52 18.62 0.66
N SER A 51 11.58 19.15 0.05
CA SER A 51 11.59 20.54 -0.43
C SER A 51 10.67 20.69 -1.64
N ALA A 52 10.77 19.75 -2.59
CA ALA A 52 9.93 19.75 -3.79
C ALA A 52 8.45 19.52 -3.46
N ILE A 53 8.15 18.62 -2.53
CA ILE A 53 6.78 18.37 -2.07
C ILE A 53 6.20 19.61 -1.39
N ARG A 54 6.99 20.29 -0.56
CA ARG A 54 6.56 21.55 0.06
C ARG A 54 6.23 22.60 -0.99
N GLU A 55 7.12 22.81 -1.95
CA GLU A 55 6.92 23.77 -3.05
C GLU A 55 5.62 23.48 -3.80
N PHE A 56 5.39 22.22 -4.17
CA PHE A 56 4.14 21.79 -4.80
C PHE A 56 2.92 22.13 -3.93
N LEU A 57 2.95 21.84 -2.63
CA LEU A 57 1.83 22.11 -1.72
C LEU A 57 1.58 23.61 -1.47
N GLU A 58 2.57 24.47 -1.68
CA GLU A 58 2.39 25.94 -1.65
C GLU A 58 1.74 26.46 -2.92
N GLU A 59 1.97 25.82 -4.07
CA GLU A 59 1.36 26.20 -5.36
C GLU A 59 -0.11 25.78 -5.48
N VAL A 60 -0.62 24.94 -4.57
CA VAL A 60 -2.03 24.57 -4.52
C VAL A 60 -2.87 25.75 -4.00
N GLU A 61 -3.22 26.65 -4.91
CA GLU A 61 -4.24 27.68 -4.70
C GLU A 61 -5.62 27.06 -5.02
N ASP A 62 -6.64 27.30 -4.19
CA ASP A 62 -8.03 26.81 -4.34
C ASP A 62 -8.31 25.33 -4.01
N LEU A 63 -7.71 24.79 -2.93
CA LEU A 63 -8.12 23.49 -2.43
C LEU A 63 -9.57 23.51 -1.89
N GLU A 64 -10.43 22.66 -2.46
CA GLU A 64 -11.79 22.47 -1.97
C GLU A 64 -11.86 21.44 -0.83
N PRO A 65 -12.72 21.66 0.19
CA PRO A 65 -12.97 20.68 1.23
C PRO A 65 -13.67 19.43 0.68
N LEU A 66 -13.38 18.26 1.26
CA LEU A 66 -14.06 17.02 0.88
C LEU A 66 -15.59 17.13 1.06
N SER A 67 -16.35 16.66 0.06
CA SER A 67 -17.82 16.63 0.08
C SER A 67 -18.42 15.49 0.92
N ASN A 68 -17.59 14.81 1.73
CA ASN A 68 -17.98 13.61 2.47
C ASN A 68 -18.66 13.95 3.81
N ASN A 69 -19.92 13.53 3.97
CA ASN A 69 -20.71 13.73 5.20
C ASN A 69 -20.12 13.06 6.46
N LEU A 70 -19.20 12.10 6.31
CA LEU A 70 -18.52 11.43 7.41
C LEU A 70 -17.16 12.05 7.73
N SER A 71 -16.78 13.15 7.08
CA SER A 71 -15.52 13.83 7.38
C SER A 71 -15.64 14.65 8.66
N GLY A 72 -14.62 14.54 9.52
CA GLY A 72 -14.56 15.32 10.76
C GLY A 72 -13.93 16.70 10.56
N ASP A 73 -13.00 16.80 9.60
CA ASP A 73 -12.45 18.06 9.11
C ASP A 73 -12.17 17.91 7.60
N PRO A 74 -13.14 18.27 6.75
CA PRO A 74 -13.04 18.12 5.31
C PRO A 74 -11.82 18.80 4.68
N MET A 75 -11.41 19.96 5.21
CA MET A 75 -10.31 20.73 4.62
C MET A 75 -8.96 20.10 4.97
N ALA A 76 -8.77 19.73 6.23
CA ALA A 76 -7.53 19.08 6.65
C ALA A 76 -7.33 17.72 5.97
N GLU A 77 -8.42 16.97 5.79
CA GLU A 77 -8.39 15.70 5.05
C GLU A 77 -8.04 15.89 3.58
N SER A 78 -8.51 16.94 2.91
CA SER A 78 -8.10 17.26 1.53
C SER A 78 -6.58 17.46 1.42
N TRP A 79 -5.97 18.22 2.33
CA TRP A 79 -4.52 18.43 2.35
C TRP A 79 -3.74 17.13 2.52
N LEU A 80 -4.19 16.27 3.44
CA LEU A 80 -3.58 14.98 3.66
C LEU A 80 -3.75 14.05 2.45
N GLN A 81 -4.91 14.06 1.79
CA GLN A 81 -5.13 13.29 0.56
C GLN A 81 -4.19 13.70 -0.56
N ILE A 82 -3.98 15.01 -0.78
CA ILE A 82 -3.02 15.49 -1.78
C ILE A 82 -1.62 15.01 -1.46
N LEU A 83 -1.15 15.21 -0.22
CA LEU A 83 0.18 14.78 0.21
C LEU A 83 0.39 13.27 -0.02
N LEU A 84 -0.52 12.44 0.50
CA LEU A 84 -0.36 10.99 0.41
C LEU A 84 -0.53 10.48 -1.04
N THR A 85 -1.38 11.12 -1.84
CA THR A 85 -1.50 10.80 -3.27
C THR A 85 -0.20 11.09 -4.00
N LEU A 86 0.39 12.26 -3.77
CA LEU A 86 1.67 12.65 -4.37
C LEU A 86 2.77 11.66 -3.99
N VAL A 87 2.89 11.30 -2.71
CA VAL A 87 3.93 10.39 -2.23
C VAL A 87 3.79 8.98 -2.83
N VAL A 88 2.55 8.48 -2.91
CA VAL A 88 2.29 7.15 -3.48
C VAL A 88 2.56 7.13 -4.99
N ARG A 89 2.09 8.14 -5.74
CA ARG A 89 2.18 8.16 -7.20
C ARG A 89 3.59 8.50 -7.68
N GLU A 90 4.19 9.54 -7.11
CA GLU A 90 5.43 10.11 -7.66
C GLU A 90 6.67 9.49 -7.02
N HIS A 91 6.58 9.02 -5.77
CA HIS A 91 7.72 8.45 -5.05
C HIS A 91 7.60 6.95 -4.80
N GLY A 92 6.48 6.32 -5.16
CA GLY A 92 6.25 4.89 -4.93
C GLY A 92 6.24 4.49 -3.45
N ARG A 93 6.21 5.46 -2.53
CA ARG A 93 6.22 5.21 -1.08
C ARG A 93 4.80 4.99 -0.58
N SER A 94 4.61 3.90 0.15
CA SER A 94 3.31 3.53 0.67
C SER A 94 2.93 4.26 1.95
N SER A 95 3.88 4.76 2.75
CA SER A 95 3.61 5.44 4.02
C SER A 95 4.56 6.62 4.29
N LEU A 96 4.10 7.55 5.12
CA LEU A 96 4.91 8.67 5.63
C LEU A 96 4.96 8.70 7.17
N PRO A 97 6.15 8.95 7.76
CA PRO A 97 6.27 9.18 9.20
C PRO A 97 5.48 10.41 9.68
N ILE A 98 5.01 10.40 10.93
CA ILE A 98 4.24 11.51 11.51
C ILE A 98 5.01 12.83 11.42
N SER A 99 6.29 12.85 11.81
CA SER A 99 7.16 14.03 11.73
C SER A 99 7.22 14.63 10.32
N THR A 100 7.21 13.78 9.29
CA THR A 100 7.24 14.23 7.88
C THR A 100 5.89 14.82 7.46
N ILE A 101 4.79 14.20 7.88
CA ILE A 101 3.43 14.72 7.64
C ILE A 101 3.28 16.09 8.31
N GLU A 102 3.71 16.22 9.56
CA GLU A 102 3.67 17.47 10.33
C GLU A 102 4.42 18.59 9.60
N VAL A 103 5.64 18.32 9.17
CA VAL A 103 6.50 19.28 8.47
C VAL A 103 5.90 19.74 7.13
N LEU A 104 5.15 18.88 6.43
CA LEU A 104 4.63 19.17 5.09
C LEU A 104 3.24 19.81 5.11
N VAL A 105 2.35 19.38 6.01
CA VAL A 105 0.94 19.80 6.02
C VAL A 105 0.41 20.23 7.40
N GLY A 106 1.21 20.13 8.46
CA GLY A 106 0.79 20.49 9.83
C GLY A 106 0.25 21.92 9.94
N GLU A 107 1.00 22.90 9.41
CA GLU A 107 0.57 24.31 9.37
C GLU A 107 -0.73 24.49 8.57
N LYS A 108 -0.84 23.86 7.39
CA LYS A 108 -2.02 23.94 6.50
C LYS A 108 -3.27 23.33 7.13
N MET A 109 -3.11 22.28 7.93
CA MET A 109 -4.19 21.63 8.68
C MET A 109 -4.42 22.26 10.06
N ASN A 110 -3.60 23.24 10.47
CA ASN A 110 -3.58 23.82 11.81
C ASN A 110 -3.51 22.74 12.91
N ARG A 111 -2.61 21.77 12.74
CA ARG A 111 -2.44 20.61 13.63
C ARG A 111 -0.99 20.21 13.76
N GLU A 112 -0.51 20.17 15.00
CA GLU A 112 0.86 19.83 15.36
C GLU A 112 0.88 18.95 16.62
N GLY A 113 1.95 18.18 16.79
CA GLY A 113 2.18 17.25 17.88
C GLY A 113 0.98 16.33 18.12
N ILE A 114 0.49 16.34 19.35
CA ILE A 114 -0.60 15.45 19.81
C ILE A 114 -1.89 15.66 19.00
N ASP A 115 -2.18 16.90 18.57
CA ASP A 115 -3.41 17.18 17.82
C ASP A 115 -3.36 16.56 16.42
N LEU A 116 -2.18 16.52 15.80
CA LEU A 116 -1.95 15.81 14.54
C LEU A 116 -2.07 14.30 14.75
N GLU A 117 -1.44 13.76 15.78
CA GLU A 117 -1.52 12.32 16.08
C GLU A 117 -2.96 11.85 16.28
N LEU A 118 -3.75 12.57 17.09
CA LEU A 118 -5.16 12.28 17.33
C LEU A 118 -6.01 12.39 16.06
N PHE A 119 -5.67 13.32 15.16
CA PHE A 119 -6.33 13.45 13.87
C PHE A 119 -6.05 12.25 12.97
N LEU A 120 -4.78 11.84 12.84
CA LEU A 120 -4.38 10.68 12.03
C LEU A 120 -4.95 9.37 12.59
N ASP A 121 -4.93 9.20 13.91
CA ASP A 121 -5.53 8.04 14.58
C ASP A 121 -7.03 7.92 14.32
N ARG A 122 -7.75 9.05 14.29
CA ARG A 122 -9.18 9.07 13.95
C ARG A 122 -9.40 8.59 12.51
N LEU A 123 -8.60 9.07 11.56
CA LEU A 123 -8.69 8.63 10.16
C LEU A 123 -8.36 7.14 10.01
N TRP A 124 -7.39 6.64 10.78
CA TRP A 124 -7.09 5.21 10.86
C TRP A 124 -8.27 4.40 11.41
N ILE A 125 -8.89 4.82 12.51
CA ILE A 125 -10.08 4.16 13.07
C ILE A 125 -11.24 4.14 12.06
N MET A 126 -11.38 5.19 11.24
CA MET A 126 -12.38 5.26 10.17
C MET A 126 -12.01 4.43 8.92
N GLY A 127 -10.87 3.74 8.91
CA GLY A 127 -10.39 2.92 7.79
C GLY A 127 -9.88 3.72 6.58
N ARG A 128 -9.64 5.03 6.76
CA ARG A 128 -9.12 5.92 5.69
C ARG A 128 -7.61 5.85 5.56
N LEU A 129 -6.94 5.64 6.69
CA LEU A 129 -5.51 5.40 6.76
C LEU A 129 -5.25 3.99 7.30
N GLU A 130 -4.06 3.48 7.02
CA GLU A 130 -3.49 2.37 7.77
C GLU A 130 -2.29 2.89 8.59
N LYS A 131 -2.14 2.35 9.79
CA LYS A 131 -1.07 2.70 10.71
C LYS A 131 0.02 1.64 10.61
N VAL A 132 1.22 2.05 10.23
CA VAL A 132 2.35 1.17 9.95
C VAL A 132 3.37 1.28 11.08
N TYR A 133 3.77 0.12 11.59
CA TYR A 133 4.80 -0.04 12.61
C TYR A 133 6.01 -0.77 12.00
N GLY A 134 7.22 -0.44 12.47
CA GLY A 134 8.44 -1.12 12.05
C GLY A 134 9.57 -0.20 11.58
N ALA A 135 9.31 1.10 11.43
CA ALA A 135 10.33 2.12 11.23
C ALA A 135 10.75 2.77 12.56
N GLN A 136 11.59 3.80 12.50
CA GLN A 136 12.01 4.58 13.68
C GLN A 136 10.85 5.37 14.32
N GLU A 137 9.82 5.64 13.53
CA GLU A 137 8.63 6.37 13.92
C GLU A 137 7.40 5.65 13.33
N VAL A 138 6.24 5.85 13.96
CA VAL A 138 4.96 5.43 13.39
C VAL A 138 4.73 6.19 12.08
N SER A 139 4.31 5.46 11.04
CA SER A 139 3.94 6.03 9.76
C SER A 139 2.48 5.73 9.42
N TYR A 140 1.93 6.54 8.52
CA TYR A 140 0.57 6.35 8.00
C TYR A 140 0.60 6.18 6.49
N SER A 141 -0.18 5.24 5.99
CA SER A 141 -0.46 5.02 4.58
C SER A 141 -1.92 5.34 4.27
N PRO A 142 -2.25 5.85 3.07
CA PRO A 142 -3.64 5.98 2.66
C PRO A 142 -4.22 4.61 2.34
N ASN A 143 -5.46 4.36 2.76
CA ASN A 143 -6.22 3.24 2.22
C ASN A 143 -6.56 3.55 0.74
N PRO A 144 -6.29 2.63 -0.22
CA PRO A 144 -6.57 2.89 -1.63
C PRO A 144 -8.01 3.31 -1.91
N SER A 145 -8.99 2.70 -1.23
CA SER A 145 -10.41 3.03 -1.39
C SER A 145 -10.77 4.43 -0.90
N TRP A 146 -9.91 5.06 -0.09
CA TRP A 146 -10.11 6.44 0.35
C TRP A 146 -9.59 7.47 -0.65
N LEU A 147 -8.60 7.11 -1.48
CA LEU A 147 -8.06 7.98 -2.54
C LEU A 147 -8.88 7.94 -3.84
N GLU A 148 -9.81 6.99 -3.97
CA GLU A 148 -10.72 6.93 -5.10
C GLU A 148 -11.71 8.11 -5.04
N LEU A 149 -11.35 9.23 -5.69
CA LEU A 149 -12.27 10.31 -6.03
C LEU A 149 -13.39 9.74 -6.90
N LYS A 150 -14.64 9.78 -6.39
CA LYS A 150 -15.86 9.52 -7.18
C LYS A 150 -16.43 10.82 -7.71
#